data_AF-A0AAU7PXM1-F1
#
_entry.id   AF-A0AAU7PXM1-F1
#
_cell.length_a   1.000
_cell.length_b   1.000
_cell.length_c   1.000
_cell.angle_alpha   90.00
_cell.angle_beta   90.00
_cell.angle_gamma   90.00
#
_symmetry.space_group_name_H-M   'P 1'
#
loop_
_entity.id
_entity.type
_entity.pdbx_description
1 polymer ?
#
loop_
_entity_poly.entity_id
_entity_poly.type
_entity_poly.pdbx_seq_one_letter_code
_entity_poly.pdbx_strand_id
1 'polypeptide(L)' 'MMNTRIYSKRGFEQTVNNVVALAYERRKPSIDFLLLFSVKEAEKEQLLATIKENPLILTAQWRFDTVIMTIYVKT' A
#
# COMPACT_ATOMS: atom_id res chain seq x y z
N MET A 1 -9.79 -4.62 -8.69
CA MET A 1 -8.53 -4.93 -8.02
C MET A 1 -7.38 -4.47 -8.91
N MET A 2 -6.34 -3.87 -8.34
CA MET A 2 -5.16 -3.37 -9.04
C MET A 2 -3.90 -3.92 -8.38
N ASN A 3 -2.90 -4.33 -9.14
CA ASN A 3 -1.68 -4.95 -8.58
C ASN A 3 -0.47 -4.09 -8.93
N THR A 4 0.37 -3.81 -7.94
CA THR A 4 1.55 -2.94 -8.10
C THR A 4 2.76 -3.59 -7.44
N ARG A 5 3.93 -3.47 -8.07
CA ARG A 5 5.20 -3.92 -7.49
C ARG A 5 5.98 -2.72 -7.00
N ILE A 6 6.52 -2.80 -5.79
CA ILE A 6 7.41 -1.77 -5.24
C ILE A 6 8.79 -2.39 -5.00
N TYR A 7 9.78 -1.83 -5.67
CA TYR A 7 11.15 -2.36 -5.69
C TYR A 7 12.07 -1.72 -4.65
N SER A 8 11.67 -0.58 -4.08
CA SER A 8 12.53 0.18 -3.17
C SER A 8 11.73 0.80 -2.03
N LYS A 9 12.31 0.75 -0.84
CA LYS A 9 11.79 1.42 0.36
C LYS A 9 11.82 2.94 0.22
N ARG A 10 12.83 3.50 -0.46
CA ARG A 10 13.07 4.97 -0.53
C ARG A 10 11.92 5.74 -1.20
N GLY A 11 11.15 5.09 -2.07
CA GLY A 11 10.00 5.70 -2.77
C GLY A 11 8.67 5.06 -2.40
N PHE A 12 8.60 4.27 -1.32
CA PHE A 12 7.42 3.48 -0.97
C PHE A 12 6.18 4.34 -0.79
N GLU A 13 6.23 5.36 0.09
CA GLU A 13 5.09 6.22 0.41
C GLU A 13 4.57 6.96 -0.82
N GLN A 14 5.47 7.57 -1.59
CA GLN A 14 5.11 8.28 -2.81
C GLN A 14 4.46 7.34 -3.83
N THR A 15 4.99 6.13 -3.98
CA THR A 15 4.42 5.12 -4.89
C THR A 15 3.02 4.71 -4.43
N VAL A 16 2.84 4.43 -3.14
CA VAL A 16 1.53 4.07 -2.58
C VAL A 16 0.52 5.19 -2.82
N ASN A 17 0.87 6.43 -2.49
CA ASN A 17 -0.03 7.58 -2.65
C ASN A 17 -0.46 7.80 -4.10
N ASN A 18 0.47 7.73 -5.05
CA ASN A 18 0.17 7.88 -6.48
C ASN A 18 -0.79 6.78 -6.97
N VAL A 19 -0.55 5.54 -6.54
CA VAL A 19 -1.32 4.37 -6.97
C VAL A 19 -2.71 4.37 -6.31
N VAL A 20 -2.82 4.84 -5.07
CA VAL A 20 -4.10 5.06 -4.38
C VAL A 20 -4.94 6.11 -5.08
N ALA A 21 -4.35 7.26 -5.45
CA ALA A 21 -5.04 8.29 -6.22
C ALA A 21 -5.55 7.74 -7.57
N LEU A 22 -4.70 7.01 -8.28
CA LEU A 22 -5.08 6.37 -9.54
C LEU A 22 -6.21 5.34 -9.37
N ALA A 23 -6.18 4.55 -8.29
CA ALA A 23 -7.23 3.59 -7.99
C ALA A 23 -8.56 4.28 -7.67
N TYR A 24 -8.52 5.38 -6.92
CA TYR A 24 -9.68 6.22 -6.62
C TYR A 24 -10.33 6.74 -7.90
N GLU A 25 -9.56 7.38 -8.77
CA GLU A 25 -10.02 7.90 -10.07
C GLU A 25 -10.66 6.80 -10.94
N ARG A 26 -10.06 5.60 -10.91
CA ARG A 26 -10.52 4.44 -11.68
C ARG A 26 -11.61 3.61 -10.98
N ARG A 27 -12.15 4.09 -9.85
CA ARG A 27 -13.13 3.39 -9.01
C ARG A 27 -12.72 1.94 -8.70
N LYS A 28 -11.43 1.72 -8.44
CA LYS A 28 -10.90 0.41 -8.04
C LYS A 28 -10.96 0.30 -6.52
N PRO A 29 -11.70 -0.67 -5.96
CA PRO A 29 -11.94 -0.75 -4.51
C PRO A 29 -10.74 -1.24 -3.71
N SER A 30 -9.75 -1.86 -4.37
CA SER A 30 -8.59 -2.44 -3.71
C SER A 30 -7.35 -2.47 -4.59
N ILE A 31 -6.20 -2.38 -3.93
CA ILE A 31 -4.86 -2.46 -4.51
C ILE A 31 -4.04 -3.46 -3.72
N ASP A 32 -3.37 -4.38 -4.41
CA ASP A 32 -2.34 -5.23 -3.82
C ASP A 32 -0.95 -4.71 -4.22
N PHE A 33 -0.10 -4.51 -3.21
CA PHE A 33 1.30 -4.15 -3.37
C PHE A 33 2.18 -5.35 -3.04
N LEU A 34 2.95 -5.81 -4.02
CA LEU A 34 4.03 -6.77 -3.81
C LEU A 34 5.32 -6.00 -3.52
N LEU A 35 5.86 -6.16 -2.32
CA LEU A 35 7.11 -5.54 -1.91
C LEU A 35 8.28 -6.45 -2.24
N LEU A 36 9.19 -5.94 -3.06
CA LEU A 36 10.38 -6.66 -3.51
C LEU A 36 11.64 -6.18 -2.78
N PHE A 37 11.45 -5.72 -1.54
CA PHE A 37 12.50 -5.34 -0.62
C PHE A 37 12.16 -5.87 0.78
N SER A 38 13.18 -6.13 1.58
CA SER A 38 12.99 -6.66 2.93
C SER A 38 12.30 -5.63 3.83
N VAL A 39 11.18 -6.03 4.43
CA VAL A 39 10.49 -5.29 5.49
C VAL A 39 10.63 -6.09 6.78
N LYS A 40 11.21 -5.48 7.81
CA LYS A 40 11.29 -6.10 9.14
C LYS A 40 9.93 -6.01 9.84
N GLU A 41 9.62 -6.95 10.73
CA GLU A 41 8.38 -6.93 11.51
C GLU A 41 8.14 -5.58 12.20
N ALA A 42 9.16 -5.03 12.87
CA ALA A 42 9.06 -3.74 13.56
C ALA A 42 8.74 -2.55 12.61
N GLU A 43 9.05 -2.67 11.32
CA GLU A 43 8.81 -1.62 10.33
C GLU A 43 7.40 -1.71 9.73
N LYS A 44 6.73 -2.87 9.82
CA LYS A 44 5.41 -3.09 9.23
C LYS A 44 4.36 -2.14 9.76
N GLU A 45 4.29 -2.00 11.09
CA GLU A 45 3.31 -1.16 11.75
C GLU A 45 3.55 0.31 11.44
N GLN A 46 4.81 0.73 11.40
CA GLN A 46 5.19 2.08 11.02
C GLN A 46 4.78 2.39 9.59
N LEU A 47 5.09 1.51 8.63
CA LEU A 47 4.69 1.69 7.23
C LEU A 47 3.16 1.74 7.07
N LEU A 48 2.42 0.87 7.76
CA LEU A 48 0.95 0.91 7.76
C LEU A 48 0.41 2.21 8.36
N ALA A 49 0.98 2.68 9.46
CA ALA A 49 0.56 3.93 10.09
C ALA A 49 0.76 5.11 9.13
N THR A 50 1.92 5.21 8.49
CA THR A 50 2.22 6.29 7.55
C THR A 50 1.28 6.29 6.35
N ILE A 51 0.99 5.14 5.73
CA ILE A 51 0.07 5.13 4.59
C ILE A 51 -1.36 5.45 4.99
N LYS A 52 -1.80 5.07 6.21
CA LYS A 52 -3.16 5.35 6.72
C LYS A 52 -3.43 6.84 6.91
N GLU A 53 -2.41 7.70 6.91
CA GLU A 53 -2.59 9.16 6.86
C GLU A 53 -3.22 9.63 5.55
N ASN A 54 -3.15 8.83 4.48
CA ASN A 54 -3.80 9.14 3.22
C ASN A 54 -5.34 9.06 3.36
N PRO A 55 -6.07 10.18 3.12
CA PRO A 55 -7.51 10.24 3.37
C PRO A 55 -8.33 9.37 2.42
N LEU A 56 -7.76 8.88 1.31
CA LEU A 56 -8.44 8.00 0.37
C LEU A 56 -8.39 6.52 0.81
N ILE A 57 -7.61 6.19 1.83
CA ILE A 57 -7.48 4.82 2.34
C ILE A 57 -8.55 4.56 3.41
N LEU A 58 -9.26 3.44 3.28
CA LEU A 58 -10.19 2.94 4.29
C LEU A 58 -9.48 2.05 5.30
N THR A 59 -8.71 1.10 4.80
CA THR A 59 -7.92 0.18 5.61
C THR A 59 -6.77 -0.39 4.80
N ALA A 60 -5.73 -0.84 5.50
CA ALA A 60 -4.56 -1.47 4.92
C ALA A 60 -4.11 -2.61 5.83
N GLN A 61 -3.73 -3.74 5.21
CA GLN A 61 -3.34 -4.96 5.91
C GLN A 61 -2.20 -5.67 5.18
N TRP A 62 -1.29 -6.26 5.95
CA TRP A 62 -0.29 -7.18 5.42
C TRP A 62 -0.90 -8.55 5.15
N ARG A 63 -0.34 -9.24 4.16
CA ARG A 63 -0.59 -10.63 3.81
C ARG A 63 0.74 -11.31 3.54
N PHE A 64 0.80 -12.61 3.84
CA PHE A 64 2.01 -13.43 3.65
C PHE A 64 3.22 -12.82 4.37
N ASP A 65 3.10 -12.74 5.70
CA ASP A 65 4.00 -12.07 6.62
C ASP A 65 4.25 -10.61 6.26
N THR A 66 5.17 -10.33 5.33
CA THR A 66 5.69 -8.99 5.01
C THR A 66 5.62 -8.65 3.53
N VAL A 67 5.23 -9.60 2.68
CA VAL A 67 5.53 -9.53 1.24
C VAL A 67 4.42 -8.81 0.47
N ILE A 68 3.17 -8.97 0.89
CA ILE A 68 2.01 -8.38 0.23
C ILE A 68 1.31 -7.42 1.18
N MET A 69 1.00 -6.22 0.69
CA MET A 69 0.17 -5.25 1.40
C MET A 69 -1.07 -4.96 0.57
N THR A 70 -2.25 -5.20 1.13
CA THR A 70 -3.54 -4.87 0.50
C THR A 70 -4.05 -3.56 1.08
N ILE A 71 -4.38 -2.61 0.20
CA ILE A 71 -5.01 -1.33 0.53
C ILE A 71 -6.43 -1.30 -0.03
N TYR A 72 -7.39 -0.89 0.78
CA TYR A 72 -8.77 -0.63 0.37
C TYR A 72 -8.99 0.86 0.24
N VAL A 73 -9.54 1.26 -0.89
CA VAL A 73 -9.67 2.67 -1.29
C VAL A 73 -11.13 3.08 -1.18
N LYS A 74 -11.39 4.31 -0.74
CA LYS A 74 -12.71 4.94 -0.81
C LYS A 74 -13.15 4.95 -2.27
N THR A 75 -14.35 4.51 -2.59
CA THR A 75 -14.89 4.49 -3.97
C THR A 75 -16.18 5.26 -4.06
#